data_AF-A0A809ZFX3-F1
#
_entry.id   AF-A0A809ZFX3-F1
#
_cell.length_a   1.000
_cell.length_b   1.000
_cell.length_c   1.000
_cell.angle_alpha   90.00
_cell.angle_beta   90.00
_cell.angle_gamma   90.00
#
_symmetry.space_group_name_H-M   'P 1'
#
loop_
_entity.id
_entity.type
_entity.pdbx_description
1 polymer ?
#
loop_
_entity_poly.entity_id
_entity_poly.type
_entity_poly.pdbx_seq_one_letter_code
_entity_poly.pdbx_strand_id
1 'polypeptide(L)'
;MDATLPLPPPPGFRKPIPVTVKLKVVIRQDSKCASCGERLGKLDDTEFDHVPALQLRCWDPVAENTVPPANDEEHIFAKHVDCHAAKTFGSKASKRGADVTEIARTKRIAKDTEEFRRRMLAKVDPDVELPREKRPKRAWPKRSFPKRGKDEGSRSRHQEGGAAADG
;
A
#
# COMPACT_ATOMS: atom_id res chain seq x y z
N MET A 1 -25.21 -21.58 -9.80
CA MET A 1 -24.07 -20.78 -10.26
C MET A 1 -23.06 -20.77 -9.14
N ASP A 2 -22.02 -21.59 -9.26
CA ASP A 2 -20.98 -21.67 -8.24
C ASP A 2 -20.29 -20.32 -8.13
N ALA A 3 -20.56 -19.61 -7.03
CA ALA A 3 -19.92 -18.36 -6.69
C ALA A 3 -18.53 -18.65 -6.13
N THR A 4 -17.67 -19.25 -6.96
CA THR A 4 -16.26 -19.39 -6.65
C THR A 4 -15.68 -17.99 -6.61
N LEU A 5 -15.35 -17.51 -5.41
CA LEU A 5 -14.77 -16.19 -5.25
C LEU A 5 -13.52 -16.09 -6.12
N PRO A 6 -13.34 -14.98 -6.86
CA PRO A 6 -12.15 -14.81 -7.68
C PRO A 6 -10.92 -14.92 -6.80
N LEU A 7 -10.00 -15.80 -7.18
CA LEU A 7 -8.76 -16.00 -6.43
C LEU A 7 -7.94 -14.70 -6.50
N PRO A 8 -7.23 -14.33 -5.43
CA PRO A 8 -6.24 -13.28 -5.52
C PRO A 8 -5.04 -13.78 -6.35
N PRO A 9 -4.32 -12.88 -7.04
CA PRO A 9 -3.11 -13.25 -7.76
C PRO A 9 -2.03 -13.75 -6.79
N PRO A 10 -1.10 -14.61 -7.25
CA PRO A 10 -0.03 -15.11 -6.42
C PRO A 10 0.85 -13.96 -5.89
N PRO A 11 1.46 -14.13 -4.70
CA PRO A 11 2.32 -13.12 -4.12
C PRO A 11 3.51 -12.83 -5.05
N GLY A 12 3.76 -11.56 -5.33
CA GLY A 12 4.86 -11.14 -6.20
C GLY A 12 4.60 -11.28 -7.70
N PHE A 13 3.39 -11.70 -8.12
CA PHE A 13 3.05 -11.76 -9.55
C PHE A 13 3.20 -10.38 -10.21
N ARG A 14 4.14 -10.29 -11.16
CA ARG A 14 4.37 -9.13 -12.01
C ARG A 14 5.00 -9.57 -13.33
N LYS A 15 4.25 -9.44 -14.43
CA LYS A 15 4.80 -9.64 -15.78
C LYS A 15 5.55 -8.38 -16.21
N PRO A 16 6.70 -8.49 -16.92
CA PRO A 16 7.35 -7.33 -17.51
C PRO A 16 6.45 -6.74 -18.60
N ILE A 17 6.31 -5.41 -18.61
CA ILE A 17 5.53 -4.70 -19.63
C ILE A 17 6.37 -4.59 -20.91
N PRO A 18 5.93 -5.16 -22.04
CA PRO A 18 6.64 -5.04 -23.31
C PRO A 18 6.73 -3.58 -23.78
N VAL A 19 7.79 -3.25 -24.51
CA VAL A 19 8.00 -1.89 -25.07
C VAL A 19 6.86 -1.49 -26.00
N THR A 20 6.28 -2.44 -26.74
CA THR A 20 5.12 -2.22 -27.62
C THR A 20 3.91 -1.72 -26.83
N VAL A 21 3.61 -2.33 -25.68
CA VAL A 21 2.50 -1.92 -24.80
C VAL A 21 2.79 -0.54 -24.21
N LYS A 22 4.02 -0.28 -23.76
CA LYS A 22 4.43 1.04 -23.26
C LYS A 22 4.20 2.14 -24.29
N LEU A 23 4.62 1.92 -25.54
CA LEU A 23 4.46 2.88 -26.63
C LEU A 23 2.98 3.13 -26.94
N LYS A 24 2.17 2.07 -27.03
CA LYS A 24 0.72 2.20 -27.24
C LYS A 24 0.02 3.00 -26.14
N VAL A 25 0.40 2.77 -24.88
CA VAL A 25 -0.12 3.52 -23.74
C VAL A 25 0.22 5.01 -23.86
N VAL A 26 1.47 5.34 -24.20
CA VAL A 26 1.89 6.75 -24.40
C VAL A 26 1.14 7.41 -25.55
N ILE A 27 0.96 6.71 -26.67
CA ILE A 27 0.21 7.21 -27.83
C ILE A 27 -1.26 7.44 -27.46
N ARG A 28 -1.90 6.47 -26.78
CA ARG A 28 -3.30 6.56 -26.32
C ARG A 28 -3.54 7.73 -25.38
N GLN A 29 -2.52 8.15 -24.63
CA GLN A 29 -2.61 9.26 -23.69
C GLN A 29 -2.14 10.60 -24.28
N ASP A 30 -1.94 10.70 -25.60
CA ASP A 30 -1.40 11.88 -26.28
C ASP A 30 -0.07 12.37 -25.66
N SER A 31 0.76 11.45 -25.18
CA SER A 31 1.99 11.74 -24.43
C SER A 31 1.76 12.62 -23.20
N LYS A 32 0.61 12.52 -22.53
CA LYS A 32 0.28 13.23 -21.29
C LYS A 32 0.21 12.28 -20.10
N CYS A 33 0.62 12.78 -18.94
CA CYS A 33 0.51 12.07 -17.67
C CYS A 33 -0.97 11.92 -17.30
N ALA A 34 -1.39 10.70 -16.93
CA ALA A 34 -2.78 10.43 -16.52
C ALA A 34 -3.23 11.19 -15.25
N SER A 35 -2.28 11.68 -14.44
CA SER A 35 -2.58 12.30 -13.15
C SER A 35 -2.57 13.83 -13.21
N CYS A 36 -1.53 14.44 -13.79
CA CYS A 36 -1.43 15.91 -13.88
C CYS A 36 -1.81 16.49 -15.25
N GLY A 37 -1.93 15.67 -16.30
CA GLY A 37 -2.26 16.11 -17.65
C GLY A 37 -1.11 16.80 -18.41
N GLU A 38 0.05 17.00 -17.78
CA GLU A 38 1.24 17.56 -18.41
C GLU A 38 1.93 16.56 -19.34
N ARG A 39 2.76 17.06 -20.27
CA ARG A 39 3.50 16.20 -21.19
C ARG A 39 4.47 15.28 -20.45
N LEU A 40 4.50 14.02 -20.86
CA LEU A 40 5.50 13.05 -20.43
C LEU A 40 6.85 13.44 -21.04
N GLY A 41 7.90 13.28 -20.26
CA GLY A 41 9.27 13.55 -20.67
C GLY A 41 9.88 12.35 -21.39
N LYS A 42 11.11 12.00 -21.00
CA LYS A 42 11.75 10.78 -21.50
C LYS A 42 11.02 9.55 -20.95
N LEU A 43 11.15 8.42 -21.66
CA LEU A 43 10.65 7.12 -21.21
C LEU A 43 11.25 6.69 -19.86
N ASP A 44 12.49 7.12 -19.57
CA ASP A 44 13.18 6.82 -18.30
C ASP A 44 12.57 7.58 -17.11
N ASP A 45 11.97 8.75 -17.35
CA ASP A 45 11.31 9.58 -16.33
C ASP A 45 9.81 9.27 -16.21
N THR A 46 9.36 8.20 -16.89
CA THR A 46 7.95 7.81 -17.00
C THR A 46 7.73 6.43 -16.41
N GLU A 47 6.82 6.34 -15.45
CA GLU A 47 6.41 5.07 -14.86
C GLU A 47 5.06 4.61 -15.42
N PHE A 48 4.93 3.30 -15.63
CA PHE A 48 3.74 2.66 -16.15
C PHE A 48 2.98 1.98 -15.01
N ASP A 49 1.87 2.59 -14.64
CA ASP A 49 1.04 2.24 -13.49
C ASP A 49 -0.15 1.38 -13.90
N HIS A 50 -0.47 0.37 -13.09
CA HIS A 50 -1.61 -0.52 -13.33
C HIS A 50 -2.83 0.01 -12.59
N VAL A 51 -3.94 0.23 -13.30
CA VAL A 51 -5.20 0.70 -12.71
C VAL A 51 -6.32 -0.27 -13.11
N PRO A 52 -6.92 -1.02 -12.16
CA PRO A 52 -6.52 -1.18 -10.75
C PRO A 52 -5.16 -1.91 -10.61
N ALA A 53 -4.54 -1.78 -9.43
CA ALA A 53 -3.25 -2.42 -9.13
C ALA A 53 -3.35 -3.95 -9.30
N LEU A 54 -2.28 -4.59 -9.81
CA LEU A 54 -2.29 -6.03 -10.14
C LEU A 54 -2.78 -6.91 -8.97
N GLN A 55 -2.33 -6.61 -7.76
CA GLN A 55 -2.67 -7.36 -6.54
C GLN A 55 -4.15 -7.19 -6.10
N LEU A 56 -4.86 -6.22 -6.68
CA LEU A 56 -6.29 -6.00 -6.46
C LEU A 56 -7.15 -6.58 -7.59
N ARG A 57 -6.55 -7.11 -8.65
CA ARG A 57 -7.27 -7.75 -9.76
C ARG A 57 -7.65 -9.19 -9.41
N CYS A 58 -8.64 -9.71 -10.11
CA CYS A 58 -9.03 -11.12 -10.03
C CYS A 58 -7.97 -11.98 -10.73
N TRP A 59 -7.68 -13.17 -10.21
CA TRP A 59 -6.81 -14.17 -10.83
C TRP A 59 -7.62 -15.19 -11.64
N ASP A 60 -7.22 -15.40 -12.88
CA ASP A 60 -7.66 -16.52 -13.71
C ASP A 60 -6.58 -17.61 -13.67
N PRO A 61 -6.87 -18.77 -13.04
CA PRO A 61 -5.92 -19.88 -12.96
C PRO A 61 -5.68 -20.58 -14.29
N VAL A 62 -6.61 -20.48 -15.27
CA VAL A 62 -6.46 -21.14 -16.57
C VAL A 62 -5.52 -20.34 -17.47
N ALA A 63 -5.69 -19.02 -17.50
CA ALA A 63 -4.85 -18.12 -18.28
C ALA A 63 -3.53 -17.73 -17.57
N GLU A 64 -3.34 -18.15 -16.32
CA GLU A 64 -2.25 -17.74 -15.44
C GLU A 64 -2.01 -16.22 -15.48
N ASN A 65 -3.10 -15.47 -15.36
CA ASN A 65 -3.09 -14.03 -15.50
C ASN A 65 -4.17 -13.36 -14.64
N THR A 66 -4.06 -12.05 -14.50
CA THR A 66 -5.13 -11.26 -13.90
C THR A 66 -6.25 -11.00 -14.90
N VAL A 67 -7.44 -10.72 -14.40
CA VAL A 67 -8.56 -10.16 -15.17
C VAL A 67 -8.83 -8.75 -14.64
N PRO A 68 -8.64 -7.70 -15.44
CA PRO A 68 -8.08 -7.66 -16.80
C PRO A 68 -6.61 -8.11 -16.90
N PRO A 69 -6.14 -8.55 -18.09
CA PRO A 69 -4.76 -9.03 -18.29
C PRO A 69 -3.72 -8.05 -17.77
N ALA A 70 -2.60 -8.57 -17.22
CA ALA A 70 -1.58 -7.73 -16.61
C ALA A 70 -1.02 -6.67 -17.59
N ASN A 71 -0.78 -7.06 -18.84
CA ASN A 71 -0.22 -6.22 -19.90
C ASN A 71 -1.28 -5.57 -20.80
N ASP A 72 -2.51 -5.44 -20.32
CA ASP A 72 -3.59 -4.77 -21.05
C ASP A 72 -3.34 -3.24 -21.09
N GLU A 73 -3.26 -2.70 -22.31
CA GLU A 73 -2.97 -1.29 -22.59
C GLU A 73 -4.06 -0.33 -22.11
N GLU A 74 -5.30 -0.81 -21.94
CA GLU A 74 -6.41 0.00 -21.40
C GLU A 74 -6.27 0.23 -19.89
N HIS A 75 -5.62 -0.72 -19.20
CA HIS A 75 -5.49 -0.75 -17.74
C HIS A 75 -4.07 -0.41 -17.26
N ILE A 76 -3.24 0.11 -18.17
CA ILE A 76 -1.91 0.67 -17.89
C ILE A 76 -1.91 2.15 -18.26
N PHE A 77 -1.36 2.98 -17.37
CA PHE A 77 -1.28 4.42 -17.56
C PHE A 77 0.14 4.92 -17.29
N ALA A 78 0.66 5.72 -18.22
CA ALA A 78 1.91 6.43 -18.06
C ALA A 78 1.73 7.66 -17.15
N LYS A 79 2.65 7.81 -16.20
CA LYS A 79 2.70 8.90 -15.21
C LYS A 79 4.14 9.34 -14.97
N HIS A 80 4.32 10.58 -14.53
CA HIS A 80 5.59 11.00 -13.93
C HIS A 80 5.86 10.22 -12.65
N VAL A 81 7.14 9.99 -12.33
CA VAL A 81 7.60 9.27 -11.13
C VAL A 81 6.94 9.82 -9.86
N ASP A 82 6.90 11.15 -9.69
CA ASP A 82 6.32 11.78 -8.50
C ASP A 82 4.81 11.57 -8.40
N CYS A 83 4.11 11.64 -9.54
CA CYS A 83 2.67 11.40 -9.62
C CYS A 83 2.32 9.94 -9.31
N HIS A 84 3.16 9.00 -9.77
CA HIS A 84 3.02 7.59 -9.43
C HIS A 84 3.29 7.36 -7.94
N ALA A 85 4.39 7.89 -7.39
CA ALA A 85 4.72 7.77 -5.97
C ALA A 85 3.61 8.31 -5.05
N ALA A 86 3.01 9.44 -5.41
CA ALA A 86 1.88 10.02 -4.68
C ALA A 86 0.66 9.08 -4.64
N LYS A 87 0.35 8.37 -5.74
CA LYS A 87 -0.73 7.37 -5.77
C LYS A 87 -0.38 6.11 -4.98
N THR A 88 0.85 5.61 -5.12
CA THR A 88 1.27 4.35 -4.48
C THR A 88 1.36 4.49 -2.97
N PHE A 89 1.97 5.57 -2.48
CA PHE A 89 2.28 5.76 -1.05
C PHE A 89 1.33 6.72 -0.33
N GLY A 90 0.58 7.54 -1.07
CA GLY A 90 -0.25 8.61 -0.52
C GLY A 90 0.58 9.82 -0.08
N SER A 91 -0.09 10.79 0.53
CA SER A 91 0.58 11.95 1.13
C SER A 91 1.00 11.65 2.58
N LYS A 92 1.93 12.44 3.12
CA LYS A 92 2.32 12.36 4.54
C LYS A 92 1.12 12.61 5.49
N ALA A 93 0.13 13.38 5.05
CA ALA A 93 -1.05 13.73 5.85
C ALA A 93 -2.09 12.60 5.88
N SER A 94 -2.26 11.86 4.78
CA SER A 94 -3.19 10.73 4.70
C SER A 94 -2.70 9.68 3.70
N LYS A 95 -2.69 8.42 4.15
CA LYS A 95 -2.40 7.24 3.33
C LYS A 95 -3.67 6.54 2.82
N ARG A 96 -4.84 7.12 3.10
CA ARG A 96 -6.13 6.54 2.68
C ARG A 96 -6.33 6.77 1.20
N GLY A 97 -6.70 5.72 0.45
CA GLY A 97 -6.75 5.76 -1.01
C GLY A 97 -5.41 5.51 -1.72
N ALA A 98 -4.31 5.32 -0.97
CA ALA A 98 -3.05 4.87 -1.53
C ALA A 98 -3.11 3.36 -1.82
N ASP A 99 -2.58 2.92 -2.97
CA ASP A 99 -2.70 1.52 -3.41
C ASP A 99 -2.14 0.54 -2.38
N VAL A 100 -0.99 0.85 -1.77
CA VAL A 100 -0.36 -0.02 -0.76
C VAL A 100 -1.27 -0.21 0.45
N THR A 101 -1.93 0.86 0.89
CA THR A 101 -2.85 0.82 2.04
C THR A 101 -4.10 0.03 1.71
N GLU A 102 -4.67 0.21 0.51
CA GLU A 102 -5.85 -0.53 0.08
C GLU A 102 -5.55 -2.02 -0.10
N ILE A 103 -4.40 -2.39 -0.68
CA ILE A 103 -3.96 -3.80 -0.76
C ILE A 103 -3.81 -4.41 0.63
N ALA A 104 -3.20 -3.70 1.59
CA ALA A 104 -3.08 -4.20 2.95
C ALA A 104 -4.44 -4.37 3.63
N ARG A 105 -5.37 -3.46 3.35
CA ARG A 105 -6.75 -3.50 3.88
C ARG A 105 -7.54 -4.66 3.28
N THR A 106 -7.51 -4.87 1.97
CA THR A 106 -8.22 -5.98 1.33
C THR A 106 -7.70 -7.33 1.81
N LYS A 107 -6.38 -7.48 1.94
CA LYS A 107 -5.76 -8.68 2.55
C LYS A 107 -6.23 -8.93 3.98
N ARG A 108 -6.34 -7.88 4.80
CA ARG A 108 -6.85 -7.98 6.17
C ARG A 108 -8.32 -8.43 6.20
N ILE A 109 -9.17 -7.79 5.39
CA ILE A 109 -10.60 -8.14 5.32
C ILE A 109 -10.80 -9.57 4.81
N ALA A 110 -10.04 -9.99 3.80
CA ALA A 110 -10.07 -11.37 3.30
C ALA A 110 -9.72 -12.37 4.41
N LYS A 111 -8.66 -12.10 5.19
CA LYS A 111 -8.29 -12.93 6.33
C LYS A 111 -9.37 -12.97 7.41
N ASP A 112 -9.93 -11.82 7.78
CA ASP A 112 -10.96 -11.73 8.82
C ASP A 112 -12.24 -12.46 8.40
N THR A 113 -12.63 -12.38 7.12
CA THR A 113 -13.81 -13.10 6.60
C THR A 113 -13.58 -14.60 6.51
N GLU A 114 -12.36 -15.05 6.15
CA GLU A 114 -12.00 -16.47 6.18
C GLU A 114 -12.00 -17.03 7.61
N GLU A 115 -11.39 -16.31 8.57
CA GLU A 115 -11.43 -16.68 9.99
C GLU A 115 -12.88 -16.76 10.52
N PHE A 116 -13.74 -15.84 10.09
CA PHE A 116 -15.15 -15.85 10.45
C PHE A 116 -15.89 -17.05 9.86
N ARG A 117 -15.66 -17.37 8.58
CA ARG A 117 -16.24 -18.55 7.91
C ARG A 117 -15.80 -19.84 8.61
N ARG A 118 -14.52 -19.98 8.94
CA ARG A 118 -14.01 -21.13 9.70
C ARG A 118 -14.69 -21.27 11.06
N ARG A 119 -14.89 -20.17 11.79
CA ARG A 119 -15.62 -20.17 13.07
C ARG A 119 -17.08 -20.56 12.93
N MET A 120 -17.75 -20.19 11.83
CA MET A 120 -19.14 -20.58 11.59
C MET A 120 -19.25 -22.05 11.22
N LEU A 121 -18.35 -22.56 10.37
CA LEU A 121 -18.31 -23.99 10.00
C LEU A 121 -18.01 -24.89 11.21
N ALA A 122 -17.06 -24.51 12.06
CA ALA A 122 -16.74 -25.25 13.29
C ALA A 122 -17.86 -25.27 14.34
N LYS A 123 -18.89 -24.42 14.22
CA LYS A 123 -20.10 -24.51 15.05
C LYS A 123 -21.12 -25.52 14.54
N VAL A 124 -21.06 -25.87 13.25
CA VAL A 124 -21.99 -26.77 12.58
C VAL A 124 -21.42 -28.19 12.55
N ASP A 125 -20.12 -28.33 12.26
CA ASP A 125 -19.42 -29.61 12.19
C ASP A 125 -18.32 -29.71 13.27
N PRO A 126 -18.37 -30.71 14.18
CA PRO A 126 -17.39 -30.86 15.26
C PRO A 126 -15.99 -31.34 14.80
N ASP A 127 -15.84 -31.80 13.56
CA ASP A 127 -14.57 -32.27 13.00
C ASP A 127 -13.71 -31.16 12.37
N VAL A 128 -14.21 -29.91 12.31
CA VAL A 128 -13.44 -28.77 11.76
C VAL A 128 -12.54 -28.18 12.85
N GLU A 129 -11.22 -28.27 12.68
CA GLU A 129 -10.24 -27.73 13.61
C GLU A 129 -10.52 -26.27 13.99
N LEU A 130 -10.67 -26.03 15.30
CA LEU A 130 -10.91 -24.70 15.85
C LEU A 130 -9.71 -23.77 15.55
N PRO A 131 -9.96 -22.49 15.16
CA PRO A 131 -8.89 -21.52 15.01
C PRO A 131 -8.08 -21.38 16.31
N ARG A 132 -6.74 -21.43 16.20
CA ARG A 132 -5.82 -21.25 17.34
C ARG A 132 -6.24 -20.07 18.20
N GLU A 133 -6.42 -20.31 19.50
CA GLU A 133 -6.71 -19.27 20.47
C GLU A 133 -5.64 -18.17 20.41
N LYS A 134 -6.09 -16.92 20.23
CA LYS A 134 -5.18 -15.76 20.28
C LYS A 134 -4.59 -15.69 21.68
N ARG A 135 -3.26 -15.71 21.77
CA ARG A 135 -2.52 -15.56 23.04
C ARG A 135 -3.13 -14.41 23.85
N PRO A 136 -3.42 -14.62 25.15
CA PRO A 136 -4.03 -13.59 25.98
C PRO A 136 -3.14 -12.34 26.00
N LYS A 137 -3.75 -11.17 25.80
CA LYS A 137 -3.03 -9.89 25.88
C LYS A 137 -2.51 -9.73 27.33
N ARG A 138 -1.20 -9.61 27.49
CA ARG A 138 -0.60 -9.30 28.79
C ARG A 138 -1.12 -7.94 29.26
N ALA A 139 -1.47 -7.83 30.54
CA ALA A 139 -1.83 -6.56 31.15
C ALA A 139 -0.69 -5.55 30.96
N TRP A 140 -1.00 -4.38 30.40
CA TRP A 140 -0.02 -3.31 30.24
C TRP A 140 0.43 -2.83 31.63
N PRO A 141 1.73 -2.66 31.89
CA PRO A 141 2.20 -2.17 33.19
C PRO A 141 1.57 -0.82 33.52
N LYS A 142 0.80 -0.75 34.60
CA LYS A 142 0.26 0.51 35.15
C LYS A 142 1.38 1.24 35.89
N ARG A 143 2.34 1.81 35.16
CA ARG A 143 3.33 2.72 35.75
C ARG A 143 2.74 4.12 35.73
N SER A 144 2.66 4.78 36.87
CA SER A 144 2.35 6.21 36.92
C SER A 144 3.45 6.98 36.18
N PHE A 145 3.05 7.95 35.35
CA PHE A 145 4.01 8.90 34.80
C PHE A 145 4.70 9.61 35.97
N PRO A 146 6.04 9.80 35.93
CA PRO A 146 6.72 10.55 36.96
C PRO A 146 6.09 11.94 37.01
N LYS A 147 5.53 12.31 38.18
CA LYS A 147 5.06 13.67 38.40
C LYS A 147 6.26 14.57 38.21
N ARG A 148 6.17 15.50 37.26
CA ARG A 148 7.19 16.51 37.00
C ARG A 148 7.44 17.21 38.33
N GLY A 149 8.55 16.84 38.99
CA GLY A 149 9.02 17.49 40.20
C GLY A 149 9.16 18.96 39.88
N LYS A 150 8.63 19.78 40.76
CA LYS A 150 8.79 21.22 40.76
C LYS A 150 10.24 21.52 41.18
N ASP A 151 11.20 21.20 40.34
CA ASP A 151 12.56 21.69 40.49
C ASP A 151 12.61 23.09 39.89
N GLU A 152 12.29 24.04 40.75
CA GLU A 152 12.75 25.42 40.69
C GLU A 152 14.29 25.37 40.68
N GLY A 153 14.92 25.55 39.52
CA GLY A 153 16.36 25.40 39.41
C GLY A 153 16.94 25.69 38.03
N SER A 154 16.86 26.96 37.62
CA SER A 154 17.83 27.65 36.77
C SER A 154 18.50 26.89 35.60
N ARG A 155 18.07 27.19 34.37
CA ARG A 155 19.02 27.45 33.27
C ARG A 155 18.50 28.63 32.44
N SER A 156 18.94 29.83 32.83
CA SER A 156 18.86 31.04 32.03
C SER A 156 19.60 30.81 30.71
N ARG A 157 18.85 30.83 29.61
CA ARG A 157 19.39 30.87 28.25
C ARG A 157 19.59 32.34 27.87
N HIS A 158 20.54 33.03 28.50
CA HIS A 158 21.01 34.34 28.08
C HIS A 158 22.30 34.70 28.82
N GLN A 159 23.41 34.66 28.10
CA GLN A 159 24.66 35.44 28.24
C GLN A 159 25.69 34.72 27.35
N GLU A 160 25.91 35.24 26.14
CA GLU A 160 27.01 36.16 25.80
C GLU A 160 28.31 35.41 25.48
N GLY A 161 28.81 35.65 24.28
CA GLY A 161 30.05 35.10 23.74
C GLY A 161 30.46 35.87 22.50
N GLY A 162 30.50 37.20 22.64
CA GLY A 162 31.17 38.09 21.70
C GLY A 162 32.60 38.35 22.17
N ALA A 163 33.51 38.39 21.18
CA ALA A 163 34.88 38.92 21.18
C ALA A 163 35.97 38.21 22.01
N ALA A 164 36.95 37.66 21.29
CA ALA A 164 38.37 37.92 21.56
C ALA A 164 39.15 37.78 20.24
N ALA A 165 39.71 38.91 19.81
CA ALA A 165 40.81 38.99 18.87
C ALA A 165 42.14 38.68 19.61
N ASP A 166 43.12 38.19 18.83
CA ASP A 166 44.58 38.34 18.90
C ASP A 166 45.35 37.02 18.74
N GLY A 167 46.31 37.03 17.80
CA GLY A 167 47.25 35.95 17.49
C GLY A 167 47.50 35.77 15.99
#